data_AF-A0A8H4LK43-F1
#
_entry.id   AF-A0A8H4LK43-F1
#
_cell.length_a   1.000
_cell.length_b   1.000
_cell.length_c   1.000
_cell.angle_alpha   90.00
_cell.angle_beta   90.00
_cell.angle_gamma   90.00
#
_symmetry.space_group_name_H-M   'P 1'
#
loop_
_entity.id
_entity.type
_entity.pdbx_description
1 polymer ?
#
loop_
_entity_poly.entity_id
_entity_poly.type
_entity_poly.pdbx_seq_one_letter_code
_entity_poly.pdbx_strand_id
1 'polypeptide(L)'
;MATPASTTAEALASEEAYFAQNPPPRNLSAHTALAGGFISAHASAGRRVVLVTSGGTTVPLERQTVRYIDNFSAGTRGATSAEYFLEAGYAVIFLHREFSLLPYSRHYSHATDCFLDFLTEDDGGDGQGRIAVRTEVEDKMRGVLRKYRKARDNNMLLTLPFVTIVDYLHELREIARLMRPLGPSGLLYLAAAVSDFFVPPDRMAEHKIQSTNAVEQRRAEEEETFDNFDSSPSVPRSKRLIVDLDPVPKFLKNLVDGWAPEGMIVSFKLETDPALLVRKARYSLDRYQHHLVIGNLLSTRKWEVVFVSPGRDDNWVRVPREGGWGEAELRPLRADELPREDPGVEIEGLIIPAVKELHDQHIKGLKK
;
A
#
# COMPACT_ATOMS: atom_id res chain seq x y z
N MET A 1 24.33 -15.22 -7.38
CA MET A 1 25.21 -14.17 -7.94
C MET A 1 24.47 -12.86 -7.83
N ALA A 2 25.01 -11.88 -7.12
CA ALA A 2 24.35 -10.59 -6.94
C ALA A 2 24.39 -9.80 -8.25
N THR A 3 23.23 -9.37 -8.75
CA THR A 3 23.15 -8.34 -9.79
C THR A 3 23.72 -7.04 -9.19
N PRO A 4 24.64 -6.33 -9.85
CA PRO A 4 25.15 -5.07 -9.36
C PRO A 4 23.99 -4.10 -9.07
N ALA A 5 24.13 -3.28 -8.02
CA ALA A 5 23.21 -2.16 -7.83
C ALA A 5 23.32 -1.24 -9.05
N SER A 6 22.20 -1.07 -9.76
CA SER A 6 22.12 -0.21 -10.94
C SER A 6 22.54 1.22 -10.58
N THR A 7 23.32 1.86 -11.45
CA THR A 7 23.74 3.26 -11.26
C THR A 7 22.52 4.19 -11.27
N THR A 8 22.61 5.36 -10.63
CA THR A 8 21.48 6.33 -10.63
C THR A 8 21.06 6.71 -12.06
N ALA A 9 21.99 6.76 -13.02
CA ALA A 9 21.69 7.05 -14.43
C ALA A 9 20.89 5.92 -15.11
N GLU A 10 21.26 4.66 -14.88
CA GLU A 10 20.49 3.51 -15.40
C GLU A 10 19.10 3.41 -14.77
N ALA A 11 18.98 3.70 -13.47
CA ALA A 11 17.69 3.71 -12.78
C ALA A 11 16.75 4.79 -13.33
N LEU A 12 17.28 5.97 -13.67
CA LEU A 12 16.53 7.04 -14.33
C LEU A 12 16.13 6.67 -15.76
N ALA A 13 17.04 6.09 -16.54
CA ALA A 13 16.74 5.65 -17.91
C ALA A 13 15.65 4.56 -17.95
N SER A 14 15.70 3.60 -17.02
CA SER A 14 14.67 2.57 -16.87
C SER A 14 13.32 3.15 -16.44
N GLU A 15 13.32 4.17 -15.58
CA GLU A 15 12.11 4.92 -15.19
C GLU A 15 11.48 5.62 -16.39
N GLU A 16 12.28 6.42 -17.13
CA GLU A 16 11.80 7.16 -18.29
C GLU A 16 11.24 6.23 -19.36
N ALA A 17 11.93 5.12 -19.63
CA ALA A 17 11.44 4.10 -20.56
C ALA A 17 10.09 3.52 -20.11
N TYR A 18 9.93 3.22 -18.82
CA TYR A 18 8.67 2.69 -18.31
C TYR A 18 7.51 3.68 -18.49
N PHE A 19 7.69 4.94 -18.10
CA PHE A 19 6.62 5.94 -18.20
C PHE A 19 6.37 6.41 -19.64
N ALA A 20 7.34 6.28 -20.55
CA ALA A 20 7.13 6.52 -21.96
C ALA A 20 6.26 5.42 -22.61
N GLN A 21 6.45 4.17 -22.19
CA GLN A 21 5.69 3.02 -22.70
C GLN A 21 4.31 2.88 -22.06
N ASN A 22 4.17 3.32 -20.81
CA ASN A 22 2.93 3.19 -20.03
C ASN A 22 2.30 4.58 -19.83
N PRO A 23 1.29 4.98 -20.64
CA PRO A 23 0.72 6.33 -20.59
C PRO A 23 0.04 6.64 -19.24
N PRO A 24 -0.06 7.93 -18.87
CA PRO A 24 -0.66 8.34 -17.60
C PRO A 24 -2.17 8.02 -17.54
N PRO A 25 -2.71 7.76 -16.33
CA PRO A 25 -4.13 7.56 -16.15
C PRO A 25 -4.93 8.84 -16.42
N ARG A 26 -6.19 8.67 -16.84
CA ARG A 26 -7.09 9.79 -17.22
C ARG A 26 -7.25 10.83 -16.10
N ASN A 27 -7.27 10.37 -14.84
CA ASN A 27 -7.54 11.22 -13.69
C ASN A 27 -6.28 11.89 -13.10
N LEU A 28 -5.08 11.59 -13.63
CA LEU A 28 -3.81 12.09 -13.07
C LEU A 28 -3.78 13.61 -12.94
N SER A 29 -4.25 14.33 -13.96
CA SER A 29 -4.25 15.80 -13.94
C SER A 29 -5.19 16.37 -12.86
N ALA A 30 -6.32 15.72 -12.60
CA ALA A 30 -7.24 16.14 -11.54
C ALA A 30 -6.68 15.82 -10.16
N HIS A 31 -6.11 14.62 -9.99
CA HIS A 31 -5.48 14.20 -8.74
C HIS A 31 -4.28 15.07 -8.37
N THR A 32 -3.42 15.40 -9.33
CA THR A 32 -2.26 16.27 -9.11
C THR A 32 -2.66 17.70 -8.76
N ALA A 33 -3.73 18.25 -9.36
CA ALA A 33 -4.26 19.55 -8.97
C ALA A 33 -4.78 19.55 -7.51
N LEU A 34 -5.53 18.51 -7.13
CA LEU A 34 -6.02 18.35 -5.75
C LEU A 34 -4.87 18.20 -4.75
N ALA A 35 -3.91 17.33 -5.05
CA ALA A 35 -2.73 17.11 -4.22
C ALA A 35 -1.88 18.38 -4.10
N GLY A 36 -1.66 19.10 -5.20
CA GLY A 36 -0.90 20.34 -5.23
C GLY A 36 -1.53 21.43 -4.36
N GLY A 37 -2.85 21.62 -4.45
CA GLY A 37 -3.58 22.56 -3.60
C GLY A 37 -3.53 22.19 -2.12
N PHE A 38 -3.71 20.90 -1.81
CA PHE A 38 -3.64 20.37 -0.45
C PHE A 38 -2.24 20.55 0.17
N ILE A 39 -1.19 20.17 -0.56
CA ILE A 39 0.20 20.30 -0.11
C ILE A 39 0.56 21.77 0.11
N SER A 40 0.22 22.66 -0.83
CA SER A 40 0.54 24.08 -0.73
C SER A 40 -0.11 24.74 0.49
N ALA A 41 -1.36 24.40 0.79
CA ALA A 41 -2.07 24.91 1.95
C ALA A 41 -1.38 24.47 3.26
N HIS A 42 -1.01 23.20 3.38
CA HIS A 42 -0.36 22.66 4.59
C HIS A 42 1.10 23.08 4.74
N ALA A 43 1.84 23.20 3.64
CA ALA A 43 3.19 23.76 3.64
C ALA A 43 3.19 25.20 4.18
N SER A 44 2.25 26.03 3.72
CA SER A 44 2.08 27.41 4.19
C SER A 44 1.71 27.48 5.68
N ALA A 45 0.97 26.48 6.18
CA ALA A 45 0.61 26.36 7.59
C ALA A 45 1.72 25.73 8.47
N GLY A 46 2.87 25.36 7.89
CA GLY A 46 3.96 24.67 8.60
C GLY A 46 3.56 23.29 9.11
N ARG A 47 2.55 22.66 8.51
CA ARG A 47 2.04 21.35 8.93
C ARG A 47 2.78 20.22 8.21
N ARG A 48 3.03 19.13 8.93
CA ARG A 48 3.56 17.89 8.36
C ARG A 48 2.52 17.21 7.50
N VAL A 49 2.95 16.73 6.33
CA VAL A 49 2.09 15.99 5.41
C VAL A 49 2.68 14.60 5.21
N VAL A 50 1.81 13.59 5.28
CA VAL A 50 2.17 12.20 4.95
C VAL A 50 1.39 11.72 3.74
N LEU A 51 2.09 11.11 2.78
CA LEU A 51 1.49 10.29 1.73
C LEU A 51 1.45 8.85 2.23
N VAL A 52 0.25 8.33 2.50
CA VAL A 52 0.01 6.93 2.83
C VAL A 52 -0.46 6.22 1.57
N THR A 53 0.26 5.18 1.16
CA THR A 53 -0.22 4.27 0.10
C THR A 53 -0.88 3.04 0.70
N SER A 54 -2.02 2.59 0.15
CA SER A 54 -2.81 1.50 0.74
C SER A 54 -3.50 0.63 -0.31
N GLY A 55 -3.71 -0.65 0.00
CA GLY A 55 -4.35 -1.62 -0.89
C GLY A 55 -3.39 -2.24 -1.92
N GLY A 56 -3.92 -3.13 -2.77
CA GLY A 56 -3.17 -3.85 -3.79
C GLY A 56 -3.25 -3.21 -5.16
N THR A 57 -2.19 -3.29 -5.96
CA THR A 57 -2.22 -2.94 -7.38
C THR A 57 -2.65 -4.13 -8.22
N THR A 58 -3.36 -3.87 -9.32
CA THR A 58 -3.63 -4.90 -10.34
C THR A 58 -2.68 -4.79 -11.53
N VAL A 59 -2.48 -5.93 -12.20
CA VAL A 59 -1.81 -6.04 -13.50
C VAL A 59 -2.81 -6.58 -14.51
N PRO A 60 -3.36 -5.74 -15.40
CA PRO A 60 -4.17 -6.19 -16.51
C PRO A 60 -3.42 -7.19 -17.40
N LEU A 61 -4.10 -8.24 -17.84
CA LEU A 61 -3.57 -9.19 -18.83
C LEU A 61 -3.97 -8.81 -20.27
N GLU A 62 -5.03 -8.02 -20.41
CA GLU A 62 -5.58 -7.54 -21.66
C GLU A 62 -5.88 -6.03 -21.59
N ARG A 63 -5.81 -5.32 -22.72
CA ARG A 63 -6.14 -3.88 -22.80
C ARG A 63 -7.62 -3.61 -22.50
N GLN A 64 -8.50 -4.40 -23.10
CA GLN A 64 -9.89 -4.51 -22.66
C GLN A 64 -9.96 -5.54 -21.53
N THR A 65 -9.56 -5.09 -20.36
CA THR A 65 -9.27 -5.95 -19.21
C THR A 65 -10.50 -6.75 -18.80
N VAL A 66 -10.38 -8.08 -18.90
CA VAL A 66 -11.32 -9.03 -18.30
C VAL A 66 -10.64 -9.77 -17.15
N ARG A 67 -9.33 -9.99 -17.25
CA ARG A 67 -8.53 -10.68 -16.25
C ARG A 67 -7.36 -9.81 -15.81
N TYR A 68 -6.99 -9.95 -14.55
CA TYR A 68 -5.84 -9.27 -13.98
C TYR A 68 -5.21 -10.12 -12.87
N ILE A 69 -3.93 -9.86 -12.61
CA ILE A 69 -3.24 -10.34 -11.41
C ILE A 69 -3.44 -9.29 -10.33
N ASP A 70 -3.75 -9.70 -9.11
CA ASP A 70 -3.95 -8.79 -7.97
C ASP A 70 -3.00 -9.15 -6.83
N ASN A 71 -2.44 -8.13 -6.19
CA ASN A 71 -1.65 -8.27 -4.98
C ASN A 71 -2.58 -8.15 -3.76
N PHE A 72 -2.69 -9.22 -2.97
CA PHE A 72 -3.60 -9.25 -1.83
C PHE A 72 -3.30 -8.16 -0.79
N SER A 73 -4.19 -7.19 -0.68
CA SER A 73 -4.21 -6.21 0.43
C SER A 73 -5.58 -5.56 0.55
N ALA A 74 -6.28 -5.84 1.66
CA ALA A 74 -7.54 -5.19 1.98
C ALA A 74 -7.41 -3.69 2.28
N GLY A 75 -6.19 -3.21 2.57
CA GLY A 75 -5.92 -1.82 2.95
C GLY A 75 -6.02 -1.53 4.45
N THR A 76 -6.13 -2.55 5.31
CA THR A 76 -6.31 -2.35 6.77
C THR A 76 -5.17 -1.57 7.38
N ARG A 77 -3.91 -1.94 7.08
CA ARG A 77 -2.71 -1.26 7.58
C ARG A 77 -2.73 0.21 7.20
N GLY A 78 -2.93 0.52 5.93
CA GLY A 78 -2.92 1.90 5.44
C GLY A 78 -4.07 2.72 6.02
N ALA A 79 -5.30 2.22 5.97
CA ALA A 79 -6.48 2.94 6.48
C ALA A 79 -6.37 3.23 7.98
N THR A 80 -5.94 2.26 8.78
CA THR A 80 -5.72 2.41 10.22
C THR A 80 -4.58 3.38 10.50
N SER A 81 -3.46 3.26 9.77
CA SER A 81 -2.31 4.17 9.91
C SER A 81 -2.68 5.62 9.61
N ALA A 82 -3.53 5.86 8.61
CA ALA A 82 -4.01 7.19 8.28
C ALA A 82 -4.82 7.82 9.44
N GLU A 83 -5.67 7.05 10.12
CA GLU A 83 -6.40 7.53 11.31
C GLU A 83 -5.42 7.96 12.42
N TYR A 84 -4.44 7.12 12.76
CA TYR A 84 -3.44 7.47 13.78
C TYR A 84 -2.52 8.62 13.35
N PHE A 85 -2.20 8.78 12.06
CA PHE A 85 -1.46 9.96 11.58
C PHE A 85 -2.28 11.26 11.74
N LEU A 86 -3.58 11.22 11.45
CA LEU A 86 -4.48 12.36 11.66
C LEU A 86 -4.55 12.72 13.15
N GLU A 87 -4.62 11.73 14.03
CA GLU A 87 -4.56 11.93 15.49
C GLU A 87 -3.22 12.51 15.96
N ALA A 88 -2.12 12.09 15.32
CA ALA A 88 -0.78 12.63 15.55
C ALA A 88 -0.56 14.04 14.95
N GLY A 89 -1.56 14.63 14.30
CA GLY A 89 -1.55 16.01 13.79
C GLY A 89 -1.03 16.17 12.36
N TYR A 90 -0.76 15.07 11.64
CA TYR A 90 -0.37 15.08 10.24
C TYR A 90 -1.58 15.34 9.35
N ALA A 91 -1.38 16.10 8.27
CA ALA A 91 -2.27 16.06 7.12
C ALA A 91 -1.94 14.81 6.28
N VAL A 92 -2.96 14.09 5.81
CA VAL A 92 -2.81 12.80 5.14
C VAL A 92 -3.31 12.87 3.70
N ILE A 93 -2.45 12.52 2.76
CA ILE A 93 -2.83 12.11 1.41
C ILE A 93 -2.93 10.59 1.41
N PHE A 94 -4.11 10.05 1.15
CA PHE A 94 -4.42 8.64 1.15
C PHE A 94 -4.58 8.13 -0.28
N LEU A 95 -3.46 7.70 -0.87
CA LEU A 95 -3.42 7.08 -2.19
C LEU A 95 -3.78 5.60 -2.05
N HIS A 96 -4.94 5.18 -2.53
CA HIS A 96 -5.51 3.87 -2.17
C HIS A 96 -6.10 3.12 -3.35
N ARG A 97 -6.10 1.80 -3.27
CA ARG A 97 -6.84 0.95 -4.23
C ARG A 97 -8.33 1.27 -4.16
N GLU A 98 -8.94 1.55 -5.30
CA GLU A 98 -10.38 1.74 -5.41
C GLU A 98 -11.14 0.56 -4.77
N PHE A 99 -12.17 0.87 -3.98
CA PHE A 99 -12.96 -0.09 -3.18
C PHE A 99 -12.21 -0.84 -2.08
N SER A 100 -10.95 -0.52 -1.80
CA SER A 100 -10.28 -0.97 -0.58
C SER A 100 -10.73 -0.18 0.65
N LEU A 101 -10.25 -0.56 1.83
CA LEU A 101 -10.61 0.11 3.07
C LEU A 101 -10.12 1.57 3.08
N LEU A 102 -11.04 2.45 3.46
CA LEU A 102 -10.81 3.87 3.67
C LEU A 102 -10.74 4.20 5.17
N PRO A 103 -9.96 5.22 5.57
CA PRO A 103 -9.94 5.71 6.95
C PRO A 103 -11.36 6.06 7.39
N TYR A 104 -11.71 5.70 8.62
CA TYR A 104 -13.04 5.84 9.25
C TYR A 104 -14.14 4.94 8.66
N SER A 105 -14.24 4.78 7.35
CA SER A 105 -15.24 3.87 6.73
C SER A 105 -14.94 2.40 7.03
N ARG A 106 -13.66 2.06 7.22
CA ARG A 106 -13.19 0.69 7.55
C ARG A 106 -13.86 0.05 8.78
N HIS A 107 -14.46 0.87 9.66
CA HIS A 107 -15.19 0.40 10.84
C HIS A 107 -16.55 -0.23 10.49
N TYR A 108 -17.02 -0.06 9.24
CA TYR A 108 -18.35 -0.49 8.77
C TYR A 108 -18.32 -1.30 7.47
N SER A 109 -17.22 -1.27 6.71
CA SER A 109 -17.15 -1.84 5.35
C SER A 109 -16.57 -3.25 5.26
N HIS A 110 -16.16 -3.86 6.38
CA HIS A 110 -15.81 -5.27 6.40
C HIS A 110 -17.10 -6.11 6.45
N ALA A 111 -17.28 -6.93 5.43
CA ALA A 111 -18.49 -7.66 5.03
C ALA A 111 -19.10 -8.66 6.03
N THR A 112 -18.91 -8.51 7.35
CA THR A 112 -19.70 -9.23 8.35
C THR A 112 -21.09 -8.62 8.50
N ASP A 113 -21.18 -7.29 8.49
CA ASP A 113 -22.45 -6.57 8.69
C ASP A 113 -22.70 -5.60 7.52
N CYS A 114 -23.93 -5.56 7.04
CA CYS A 114 -24.38 -4.57 6.07
C CYS A 114 -24.41 -3.19 6.74
N PHE A 115 -24.19 -2.11 5.97
CA PHE A 115 -24.32 -0.76 6.51
C PHE A 115 -25.69 -0.49 7.16
N LEU A 116 -26.74 -1.12 6.62
CA LEU A 116 -28.10 -1.00 7.16
C LEU A 116 -28.27 -1.68 8.53
N ASP A 117 -27.40 -2.63 8.90
CA ASP A 117 -27.48 -3.36 10.18
C ASP A 117 -27.10 -2.47 11.38
N PHE A 118 -26.47 -1.31 11.12
CA PHE A 118 -26.16 -0.30 12.12
C PHE A 118 -27.32 0.68 12.38
N LEU A 119 -28.35 0.65 11.53
CA LEU A 119 -29.46 1.59 11.55
C LEU A 119 -30.71 0.95 12.17
N THR A 120 -31.58 1.78 12.74
CA THR A 120 -32.88 1.40 13.27
C THR A 120 -33.90 2.49 12.97
N GLU A 121 -35.18 2.16 13.04
CA GLU A 121 -36.25 3.16 12.95
C GLU A 121 -36.59 3.64 14.36
N ASP A 122 -36.57 4.96 14.53
CA ASP A 122 -37.04 5.64 15.74
C ASP A 122 -38.46 6.13 15.48
N ASP A 123 -39.41 5.59 16.23
CA ASP A 123 -40.81 6.00 16.26
C ASP A 123 -40.93 7.34 16.99
N GLY A 124 -40.31 8.39 16.42
CA GLY A 124 -40.55 9.76 16.84
C GLY A 124 -42.05 10.03 16.84
N GLY A 125 -42.56 10.66 17.90
CA GLY A 125 -44.00 10.86 18.18
C GLY A 125 -44.79 11.61 17.09
N ASP A 126 -44.13 12.03 16.03
CA ASP A 126 -44.60 12.69 14.82
C ASP A 126 -45.13 11.72 13.74
N GLY A 127 -45.04 10.39 13.93
CA GLY A 127 -45.65 9.38 13.06
C GLY A 127 -44.96 9.16 11.69
N GLN A 128 -43.88 9.89 11.43
CA GLN A 128 -42.92 9.61 10.35
C GLN A 128 -41.65 9.08 11.01
N GLY A 129 -41.48 7.75 11.01
CA GLY A 129 -40.30 7.10 11.58
C GLY A 129 -39.00 7.73 11.06
N ARG A 130 -38.08 8.05 11.96
CA ARG A 130 -36.76 8.62 11.61
C ARG A 130 -35.73 7.51 11.62
N ILE A 131 -34.74 7.58 10.74
CA ILE A 131 -33.59 6.68 10.81
C ILE A 131 -32.70 7.11 11.96
N ALA A 132 -32.43 6.20 12.88
CA ALA A 132 -31.49 6.34 13.98
C ALA A 132 -30.38 5.29 13.89
N VAL A 133 -29.33 5.45 14.70
CA VAL A 133 -28.28 4.45 14.87
C VAL A 133 -28.67 3.56 16.04
N ARG A 134 -28.44 2.25 15.91
CA ARG A 134 -28.68 1.30 17.00
C ARG A 134 -27.88 1.66 18.25
N THR A 135 -28.52 1.61 19.41
CA THR A 135 -27.94 2.03 20.70
C THR A 135 -26.64 1.29 21.03
N GLU A 136 -26.51 0.01 20.65
CA GLU A 136 -25.32 -0.79 20.96
C GLU A 136 -24.04 -0.30 20.25
N VAL A 137 -24.18 0.36 19.10
CA VAL A 137 -23.05 0.83 18.27
C VAL A 137 -22.92 2.35 18.24
N GLU A 138 -23.90 3.06 18.82
CA GLU A 138 -24.04 4.51 18.75
C GLU A 138 -22.80 5.25 19.24
N ASP A 139 -22.26 4.89 20.41
CA ASP A 139 -21.09 5.56 20.98
C ASP A 139 -19.84 5.40 20.11
N LYS A 140 -19.63 4.18 19.59
CA LYS A 140 -18.51 3.89 18.67
C LYS A 140 -18.67 4.69 17.38
N MET A 141 -19.86 4.66 16.77
CA MET A 141 -20.14 5.40 15.54
C MET A 141 -19.99 6.90 15.71
N ARG A 142 -20.47 7.45 16.83
CA ARG A 142 -20.32 8.85 17.22
C ARG A 142 -18.84 9.24 17.36
N GLY A 143 -18.03 8.39 17.97
CA GLY A 143 -16.59 8.57 18.08
C GLY A 143 -15.91 8.67 16.71
N VAL A 144 -16.18 7.70 15.83
CA VAL A 144 -15.64 7.68 14.45
C VAL A 144 -16.11 8.88 13.64
N LEU A 145 -17.40 9.23 13.71
CA LEU A 145 -17.99 10.37 13.00
C LEU A 145 -17.32 11.69 13.41
N ARG A 146 -17.09 11.90 14.73
CA ARG A 146 -16.41 13.09 15.23
C ARG A 146 -14.98 13.20 14.68
N LYS A 147 -14.22 12.09 14.66
CA LYS A 147 -12.87 12.06 14.09
C LYS A 147 -12.88 12.35 12.59
N TYR A 148 -13.77 11.70 11.83
CA TYR A 148 -13.94 11.93 10.40
C TYR A 148 -14.29 13.39 10.09
N ARG A 149 -15.28 13.96 10.78
CA ARG A 149 -15.68 15.36 10.63
C ARG A 149 -14.52 16.30 10.95
N LYS A 150 -13.82 16.08 12.07
CA LYS A 150 -12.63 16.86 12.40
C LYS A 150 -11.57 16.80 11.29
N ALA A 151 -11.32 15.63 10.70
CA ALA A 151 -10.36 15.51 9.61
C ALA A 151 -10.84 16.24 8.34
N ARG A 152 -12.10 16.06 7.96
CA ARG A 152 -12.68 16.67 6.76
C ARG A 152 -12.79 18.19 6.88
N ASP A 153 -13.36 18.69 7.97
CA ASP A 153 -13.67 20.10 8.16
C ASP A 153 -12.40 20.95 8.31
N ASN A 154 -11.30 20.36 8.79
CA ASN A 154 -9.98 20.99 8.86
C ASN A 154 -9.09 20.73 7.63
N ASN A 155 -9.65 20.16 6.55
CA ASN A 155 -8.92 19.81 5.33
C ASN A 155 -7.66 18.95 5.61
N MET A 156 -7.76 17.95 6.49
CA MET A 156 -6.63 17.13 6.94
C MET A 156 -6.50 15.80 6.19
N LEU A 157 -7.51 15.39 5.41
CA LEU A 157 -7.52 14.12 4.69
C LEU A 157 -7.91 14.34 3.23
N LEU A 158 -7.02 13.95 2.31
CA LEU A 158 -7.27 13.88 0.87
C LEU A 158 -7.19 12.42 0.42
N THR A 159 -8.24 11.88 -0.18
CA THR A 159 -8.26 10.50 -0.69
C THR A 159 -8.15 10.48 -2.22
N LEU A 160 -7.20 9.73 -2.76
CA LEU A 160 -6.98 9.59 -4.21
C LEU A 160 -6.99 8.09 -4.58
N PRO A 161 -7.88 7.63 -5.49
CA PRO A 161 -7.94 6.23 -5.87
C PRO A 161 -6.93 5.87 -6.97
N PHE A 162 -6.48 4.61 -6.97
CA PHE A 162 -5.79 3.94 -8.08
C PHE A 162 -6.35 2.52 -8.26
N VAL A 163 -6.08 1.89 -9.41
CA VAL A 163 -6.45 0.48 -9.62
C VAL A 163 -5.24 -0.33 -10.04
N THR A 164 -4.60 0.07 -11.14
CA THR A 164 -3.50 -0.67 -11.73
C THR A 164 -2.14 -0.25 -11.16
N ILE A 165 -1.12 -1.08 -11.41
CA ILE A 165 0.27 -0.72 -11.12
C ILE A 165 0.72 0.54 -11.89
N VAL A 166 0.23 0.73 -13.12
CA VAL A 166 0.54 1.91 -13.93
C VAL A 166 -0.04 3.16 -13.28
N ASP A 167 -1.31 3.12 -12.86
CA ASP A 167 -1.96 4.23 -12.17
C ASP A 167 -1.17 4.59 -10.91
N TYR A 168 -0.90 3.59 -10.07
CA TYR A 168 -0.17 3.76 -8.82
C TYR A 168 1.18 4.46 -9.02
N LEU A 169 1.96 4.04 -10.02
CA LEU A 169 3.30 4.58 -10.24
C LEU A 169 3.27 6.01 -10.77
N HIS A 170 2.32 6.36 -11.66
CA HIS A 170 2.14 7.74 -12.11
C HIS A 170 1.69 8.65 -10.97
N GLU A 171 0.69 8.23 -10.20
CA GLU A 171 0.19 9.00 -9.05
C GLU A 171 1.28 9.19 -7.99
N LEU A 172 1.99 8.11 -7.63
CA LEU A 172 3.09 8.17 -6.67
C LEU A 172 4.18 9.13 -7.12
N ARG A 173 4.57 9.08 -8.40
CA ARG A 173 5.62 9.95 -8.95
C ARG A 173 5.24 11.42 -8.84
N GLU A 174 4.06 11.78 -9.35
CA GLU A 174 3.65 13.18 -9.39
C GLU A 174 3.39 13.72 -7.97
N ILE A 175 2.73 12.96 -7.11
CA ILE A 175 2.48 13.38 -5.72
C ILE A 175 3.80 13.53 -4.96
N ALA A 176 4.74 12.57 -5.08
CA ALA A 176 6.04 12.66 -4.42
C ALA A 176 6.82 13.91 -4.85
N ARG A 177 6.80 14.26 -6.14
CA ARG A 177 7.41 15.50 -6.66
C ARG A 177 6.73 16.76 -6.12
N LEU A 178 5.39 16.75 -6.03
CA LEU A 178 4.62 17.85 -5.45
C LEU A 178 4.89 18.07 -3.95
N MET A 179 5.37 17.04 -3.24
CA MET A 179 5.71 17.13 -1.82
C MET A 179 7.03 17.86 -1.54
N ARG A 180 7.86 18.14 -2.54
CA ARG A 180 9.17 18.82 -2.37
C ARG A 180 9.13 20.10 -1.52
N PRO A 181 8.14 21.01 -1.66
CA PRO A 181 8.07 22.23 -0.84
C PRO A 181 7.95 21.99 0.67
N LEU A 182 7.57 20.77 1.10
CA LEU A 182 7.51 20.40 2.51
C LEU A 182 8.90 20.12 3.10
N GLY A 183 9.91 19.89 2.24
CA GLY A 183 11.25 19.47 2.61
C GLY A 183 11.22 18.31 3.62
N PRO A 184 11.88 18.42 4.78
CA PRO A 184 11.92 17.37 5.79
C PRO A 184 10.60 17.14 6.52
N SER A 185 9.58 17.98 6.32
CA SER A 185 8.26 17.81 6.94
C SER A 185 7.33 16.88 6.14
N GLY A 186 7.76 16.46 4.96
CA GLY A 186 7.08 15.45 4.13
C GLY A 186 7.47 14.03 4.53
N LEU A 187 6.48 13.15 4.63
CA LEU A 187 6.66 11.71 4.92
C LEU A 187 6.00 10.86 3.85
N LEU A 188 6.71 9.88 3.31
CA LEU A 188 6.13 8.86 2.44
C LEU A 188 6.03 7.55 3.22
N TYR A 189 4.80 7.06 3.42
CA TYR A 189 4.48 5.83 4.13
C TYR A 189 3.90 4.82 3.13
N LEU A 190 4.77 3.98 2.58
CA LEU A 190 4.49 3.15 1.41
C LEU A 190 3.98 1.76 1.81
N ALA A 191 2.70 1.66 2.20
CA ALA A 191 2.08 0.42 2.68
C ALA A 191 1.23 -0.33 1.62
N ALA A 192 1.19 0.16 0.38
CA ALA A 192 0.53 -0.55 -0.73
C ALA A 192 1.27 -1.86 -1.07
N ALA A 193 0.49 -2.88 -1.44
CA ALA A 193 1.02 -4.14 -1.99
C ALA A 193 1.21 -3.98 -3.50
N VAL A 194 2.39 -3.50 -3.87
CA VAL A 194 2.77 -3.19 -5.25
C VAL A 194 3.18 -4.46 -5.99
N SER A 195 2.68 -4.66 -7.21
CA SER A 195 3.04 -5.80 -8.05
C SER A 195 4.53 -5.75 -8.43
N ASP A 196 5.22 -6.89 -8.28
CA ASP A 196 6.63 -7.01 -8.64
C ASP A 196 6.85 -7.27 -10.13
N PHE A 197 5.79 -7.69 -10.84
CA PHE A 197 5.79 -8.04 -12.25
C PHE A 197 4.63 -7.37 -12.97
N PHE A 198 4.76 -7.12 -14.27
CA PHE A 198 3.71 -6.54 -15.12
C PHE A 198 3.76 -7.09 -16.56
N VAL A 199 2.71 -6.86 -17.35
CA VAL A 199 2.69 -7.16 -18.79
C VAL A 199 2.99 -5.88 -19.57
N PRO A 200 4.06 -5.83 -20.39
CA PRO A 200 4.35 -4.68 -21.23
C PRO A 200 3.23 -4.37 -22.24
N PRO A 201 2.92 -3.09 -22.51
CA PRO A 201 1.80 -2.71 -23.38
C PRO A 201 1.87 -3.18 -24.83
N ASP A 202 3.07 -3.43 -25.35
CA ASP A 202 3.31 -3.98 -26.68
C ASP A 202 3.02 -5.49 -26.77
N ARG A 203 3.06 -6.20 -25.63
CA ARG A 203 2.74 -7.63 -25.53
C ARG A 203 1.33 -7.92 -24.99
N MET A 204 0.59 -6.90 -24.56
CA MET A 204 -0.79 -7.06 -24.10
C MET A 204 -1.75 -7.36 -25.26
N ALA A 205 -2.55 -8.42 -25.10
CA ALA A 205 -3.66 -8.70 -26.01
C ALA A 205 -4.71 -7.58 -25.94
N GLU A 206 -5.31 -7.22 -27.09
CA GLU A 206 -6.34 -6.18 -27.12
C GLU A 206 -7.63 -6.64 -26.43
N HIS A 207 -8.03 -7.89 -26.69
CA HIS A 207 -9.28 -8.48 -26.21
C HIS A 207 -9.02 -9.69 -25.31
N LYS A 208 -10.08 -10.13 -24.60
CA LYS A 208 -10.10 -11.32 -23.74
C LYS A 208 -9.36 -12.50 -24.37
N ILE A 209 -8.36 -13.01 -23.65
CA ILE A 209 -7.63 -14.23 -24.02
C ILE A 209 -8.62 -15.42 -24.04
N GLN A 210 -8.68 -16.16 -25.14
CA GLN A 210 -9.66 -17.24 -25.34
C GLN A 210 -9.16 -18.57 -24.75
N SER A 211 -10.09 -19.39 -24.24
CA SER A 211 -9.78 -20.68 -23.59
C SER A 211 -9.83 -21.89 -24.53
N THR A 212 -10.25 -21.70 -25.79
CA THR A 212 -10.45 -22.78 -26.77
C THR A 212 -10.22 -22.26 -28.17
N ASN A 213 -9.58 -23.07 -29.02
CA ASN A 213 -9.40 -22.81 -30.47
C ASN A 213 -10.71 -22.92 -31.28
N ALA A 214 -11.89 -22.83 -30.64
CA ALA A 214 -13.19 -23.00 -31.31
C ALA A 214 -13.44 -21.94 -32.41
N VAL A 215 -12.72 -20.81 -32.37
CA VAL A 215 -12.83 -19.72 -33.35
C VAL A 215 -11.69 -19.76 -34.39
N GLU A 216 -10.64 -20.56 -34.16
CA GLU A 216 -9.44 -20.62 -35.00
C GLU A 216 -9.41 -21.85 -35.93
N GLN A 217 -10.56 -22.28 -36.44
CA GLN A 217 -10.58 -23.26 -37.54
C GLN A 217 -10.12 -22.71 -38.90
N ARG A 218 -9.52 -21.50 -38.95
CA ARG A 218 -8.95 -20.94 -40.18
C ARG A 218 -7.72 -20.09 -39.89
N ARG A 219 -6.58 -20.70 -39.54
CA ARG A 219 -5.27 -20.36 -40.12
C ARG A 219 -4.14 -21.19 -39.50
N ALA A 220 -3.45 -21.90 -40.40
CA ALA A 220 -2.07 -22.36 -40.37
C ALA A 220 -1.63 -23.35 -39.26
N GLU A 221 -1.26 -24.54 -39.73
CA GLU A 221 -0.27 -25.41 -39.11
C GLU A 221 1.06 -24.62 -39.01
N GLU A 222 1.47 -24.27 -37.79
CA GLU A 222 2.85 -23.83 -37.51
C GLU A 222 3.49 -24.82 -36.53
N GLU A 223 4.69 -25.26 -36.90
CA GLU A 223 5.49 -26.29 -36.27
C GLU A 223 5.72 -26.01 -34.76
N GLU A 224 5.31 -26.94 -33.90
CA GLU A 224 5.65 -26.88 -32.48
C GLU A 224 7.17 -27.04 -32.31
N THR A 225 7.83 -25.98 -31.84
CA THR A 225 9.23 -26.00 -31.45
C THR A 225 9.40 -26.91 -30.21
N PHE A 226 10.23 -27.95 -30.38
CA PHE A 226 10.59 -28.91 -29.35
C PHE A 226 11.44 -28.22 -28.26
N ASP A 227 10.85 -27.88 -27.11
CA ASP A 227 11.61 -27.50 -25.91
C ASP A 227 11.66 -28.67 -24.91
N ASN A 228 12.87 -29.11 -24.60
CA ASN A 228 13.23 -30.45 -24.13
C ASN A 228 13.19 -30.59 -22.58
N PHE A 229 12.38 -29.78 -21.87
CA PHE A 229 12.49 -29.66 -20.40
C PHE A 229 11.18 -29.75 -19.58
N ASP A 230 10.12 -30.43 -20.04
CA ASP A 230 8.93 -30.63 -19.19
C ASP A 230 8.49 -32.10 -19.12
N SER A 231 8.95 -32.80 -18.09
CA SER A 231 8.49 -34.15 -17.73
C SER A 231 7.43 -34.08 -16.63
N SER A 232 6.24 -33.59 -16.96
CA SER A 232 5.03 -33.74 -16.12
C SER A 232 3.75 -33.77 -16.99
N PRO A 233 3.15 -34.95 -17.26
CA PRO A 233 2.04 -35.09 -18.19
C PRO A 233 0.71 -35.24 -17.45
N SER A 234 0.13 -34.15 -16.94
CA SER A 234 -1.27 -34.17 -16.45
C SER A 234 -2.21 -33.27 -17.26
N VAL A 235 -1.67 -32.28 -17.99
CA VAL A 235 -2.47 -31.37 -18.84
C VAL A 235 -1.77 -31.21 -20.21
N PRO A 236 -2.46 -31.49 -21.33
CA PRO A 236 -1.93 -31.22 -22.69
C PRO A 236 -1.51 -29.76 -22.83
N ARG A 237 -0.36 -29.48 -23.46
CA ARG A 237 0.13 -28.10 -23.68
C ARG A 237 -0.90 -27.21 -24.39
N SER A 238 -1.66 -27.78 -25.32
CA SER A 238 -2.78 -27.12 -26.02
C SER A 238 -3.95 -26.67 -25.14
N LYS A 239 -3.93 -26.98 -23.84
CA LYS A 239 -4.93 -26.56 -22.84
C LYS A 239 -4.35 -25.71 -21.71
N ARG A 240 -3.07 -25.34 -21.78
CA ARG A 240 -2.39 -24.52 -20.75
C ARG A 240 -2.48 -23.04 -21.13
N LEU A 241 -2.58 -22.18 -20.12
CA LEU A 241 -2.35 -20.74 -20.25
C LEU A 241 -1.00 -20.42 -19.62
N ILE A 242 -0.06 -19.93 -20.43
CA ILE A 242 1.25 -19.44 -19.97
C ILE A 242 1.19 -17.91 -20.02
N VAL A 243 1.59 -17.26 -18.93
CA VAL A 243 1.60 -15.79 -18.82
C VAL A 243 3.03 -15.34 -18.53
N ASP A 244 3.65 -14.70 -19.52
CA ASP A 244 4.98 -14.13 -19.38
C ASP A 244 4.89 -12.70 -18.83
N LEU A 245 5.64 -12.42 -17.77
CA LEU A 245 5.62 -11.14 -17.06
C LEU A 245 7.03 -10.58 -16.94
N ASP A 246 7.16 -9.27 -17.06
CA ASP A 246 8.42 -8.56 -16.83
C ASP A 246 8.49 -8.01 -15.41
N PRO A 247 9.69 -7.93 -14.81
CA PRO A 247 9.84 -7.29 -13.51
C PRO A 247 9.53 -5.80 -13.62
N VAL A 248 8.73 -5.28 -12.69
CA VAL A 248 8.49 -3.84 -12.55
C VAL A 248 9.80 -3.16 -12.16
N PRO A 249 10.18 -2.05 -12.82
CA PRO A 249 11.38 -1.29 -12.46
C PRO A 249 11.37 -0.89 -10.99
N LYS A 250 12.55 -0.80 -10.38
CA LYS A 250 12.66 -0.54 -8.94
C LYS A 250 12.66 0.96 -8.64
N PHE A 251 11.46 1.55 -8.60
CA PHE A 251 11.24 3.00 -8.44
C PHE A 251 11.60 3.59 -7.06
N LEU A 252 11.80 2.76 -6.03
CA LEU A 252 12.15 3.25 -4.69
C LEU A 252 13.45 4.05 -4.67
N LYS A 253 14.44 3.68 -5.49
CA LYS A 253 15.69 4.44 -5.62
C LYS A 253 15.42 5.84 -6.17
N ASN A 254 14.60 5.93 -7.21
CA ASN A 254 14.27 7.17 -7.88
C ASN A 254 13.40 8.09 -7.00
N LEU A 255 12.59 7.49 -6.12
CA LEU A 255 11.82 8.22 -5.11
C LEU A 255 12.73 8.92 -4.10
N VAL A 256 13.80 8.24 -3.64
CA VAL A 256 14.82 8.78 -2.74
C VAL A 256 15.73 9.79 -3.44
N ASP A 257 16.33 9.42 -4.57
CA ASP A 257 17.35 10.25 -5.24
C ASP A 257 16.74 11.42 -6.03
N GLY A 258 15.49 11.29 -6.47
CA GLY A 258 14.87 12.20 -7.43
C GLY A 258 13.58 12.85 -6.93
N TRP A 259 12.56 12.08 -6.57
CA TRP A 259 11.20 12.64 -6.44
C TRP A 259 11.03 13.47 -5.17
N ALA A 260 11.45 12.96 -4.00
CA ALA A 260 11.29 13.62 -2.70
C ALA A 260 12.54 13.46 -1.79
N PRO A 261 13.69 14.03 -2.17
CA PRO A 261 14.98 13.74 -1.52
C PRO A 261 15.10 14.20 -0.07
N GLU A 262 14.38 15.25 0.33
CA GLU A 262 14.43 15.77 1.70
C GLU A 262 13.41 15.08 2.63
N GLY A 263 12.39 14.43 2.07
CA GLY A 263 11.32 13.80 2.83
C GLY A 263 11.77 12.51 3.52
N MET A 264 11.15 12.18 4.65
CA MET A 264 11.34 10.87 5.26
C MET A 264 10.57 9.81 4.45
N ILE A 265 11.18 8.64 4.23
CA ILE A 265 10.60 7.56 3.42
C ILE A 265 10.59 6.28 4.25
N VAL A 266 9.39 5.75 4.45
CA VAL A 266 9.09 4.52 5.17
C VAL A 266 8.50 3.53 4.19
N SER A 267 9.14 2.37 4.04
CA SER A 267 8.63 1.28 3.20
C SER A 267 8.21 0.07 4.04
N PHE A 268 7.41 -0.81 3.45
CA PHE A 268 6.97 -2.05 4.08
C PHE A 268 7.64 -3.27 3.44
N LYS A 269 7.89 -4.28 4.27
CA LYS A 269 8.34 -5.60 3.80
C LYS A 269 7.47 -6.69 4.43
N LEU A 270 6.64 -7.31 3.60
CA LEU A 270 5.87 -8.49 3.97
C LEU A 270 6.67 -9.75 3.61
N GLU A 271 6.85 -10.65 4.58
CA GLU A 271 7.40 -11.98 4.34
C GLU A 271 6.54 -13.06 5.00
N THR A 272 6.72 -14.30 4.59
CA THR A 272 6.13 -15.49 5.24
C THR A 272 7.15 -16.30 6.01
N ASP A 273 8.44 -16.12 5.72
CA ASP A 273 9.56 -16.76 6.39
C ASP A 273 10.27 -15.78 7.35
N PRO A 274 10.25 -16.04 8.68
CA PRO A 274 10.97 -15.25 9.68
C PRO A 274 12.47 -15.07 9.39
N ALA A 275 13.14 -16.07 8.80
CA ALA A 275 14.57 -16.02 8.53
C ALA A 275 14.95 -15.02 7.43
N LEU A 276 13.99 -14.68 6.56
CA LEU A 276 14.19 -13.77 5.44
C LEU A 276 13.84 -12.32 5.76
N LEU A 277 12.94 -12.07 6.71
CA LEU A 277 12.34 -10.75 6.94
C LEU A 277 13.39 -9.65 7.18
N VAL A 278 14.21 -9.78 8.21
CA VAL A 278 15.22 -8.77 8.56
C VAL A 278 16.29 -8.66 7.46
N ARG A 279 16.72 -9.79 6.88
CA ARG A 279 17.73 -9.80 5.82
C ARG A 279 17.26 -9.02 4.59
N LYS A 280 16.02 -9.27 4.14
CA LYS A 280 15.42 -8.57 2.99
C LYS A 280 15.10 -7.11 3.30
N ALA A 281 14.74 -6.80 4.54
CA ALA A 281 14.55 -5.42 4.99
C ALA A 281 15.87 -4.63 4.94
N ARG A 282 16.96 -5.17 5.52
CA ARG A 282 18.30 -4.55 5.44
C ARG A 282 18.79 -4.41 4.00
N TYR A 283 18.64 -5.46 3.19
CA TYR A 283 18.96 -5.39 1.75
C TYR A 283 18.20 -4.27 1.02
N SER A 284 16.92 -4.05 1.37
CA SER A 284 16.12 -2.96 0.82
C SER A 284 16.66 -1.58 1.22
N LEU A 285 17.09 -1.42 2.48
CA LEU A 285 17.74 -0.19 2.94
C LEU A 285 19.06 0.06 2.21
N ASP A 286 19.92 -0.95 2.11
CA ASP A 286 21.22 -0.83 1.44
C ASP A 286 21.04 -0.49 -0.05
N ARG A 287 20.04 -1.07 -0.70
CA ARG A 287 19.79 -0.85 -2.13
C ARG A 287 19.14 0.50 -2.43
N TYR A 288 18.19 0.94 -1.63
CA TYR A 288 17.36 2.12 -1.92
C TYR A 288 17.70 3.33 -1.06
N GLN A 289 18.49 3.18 0.00
CA GLN A 289 18.97 4.26 0.87
C GLN A 289 17.84 5.11 1.48
N HIS A 290 16.70 4.49 1.80
CA HIS A 290 15.60 5.13 2.50
C HIS A 290 15.73 4.95 4.03
N HIS A 291 14.82 5.59 4.78
CA HIS A 291 15.04 5.89 6.20
C HIS A 291 14.59 4.76 7.15
N LEU A 292 13.56 4.01 6.76
CA LEU A 292 12.97 2.95 7.57
C LEU A 292 12.29 1.90 6.70
N VAL A 293 12.53 0.62 7.01
CA VAL A 293 11.70 -0.50 6.58
C VAL A 293 10.92 -1.01 7.77
N ILE A 294 9.61 -1.07 7.65
CA ILE A 294 8.73 -1.77 8.61
C ILE A 294 8.48 -3.17 8.05
N GLY A 295 9.12 -4.15 8.65
CA GLY A 295 8.96 -5.56 8.33
C GLY A 295 7.79 -6.18 9.09
N ASN A 296 7.01 -7.03 8.44
CA ASN A 296 5.96 -7.80 9.10
C ASN A 296 5.84 -9.20 8.50
N LEU A 297 5.59 -10.20 9.36
CA LEU A 297 5.24 -11.55 8.90
C LEU A 297 3.74 -11.63 8.62
N LEU A 298 3.35 -12.34 7.57
CA LEU A 298 1.93 -12.46 7.21
C LEU A 298 1.08 -12.99 8.37
N SER A 299 1.60 -13.97 9.11
CA SER A 299 0.93 -14.64 10.22
C SER A 299 0.82 -13.78 11.49
N THR A 300 1.79 -12.90 11.75
CA THR A 300 1.85 -12.11 13.00
C THR A 300 1.65 -10.61 12.78
N ARG A 301 1.31 -10.16 11.56
CA ARG A 301 1.21 -8.73 11.19
C ARG A 301 0.29 -7.88 12.06
N LYS A 302 -0.71 -8.47 12.74
CA LYS A 302 -1.59 -7.74 13.67
C LYS A 302 -0.96 -7.54 15.05
N TRP A 303 0.02 -8.37 15.40
CA TRP A 303 0.60 -8.47 16.74
C TRP A 303 1.99 -7.84 16.86
N GLU A 304 2.79 -7.92 15.80
CA GLU A 304 4.12 -7.34 15.80
C GLU A 304 4.58 -6.85 14.43
N VAL A 305 5.54 -5.93 14.47
CA VAL A 305 6.34 -5.49 13.33
C VAL A 305 7.78 -5.25 13.78
N VAL A 306 8.74 -5.33 12.85
CA VAL A 306 10.14 -4.96 13.09
C VAL A 306 10.47 -3.68 12.36
N PHE A 307 11.09 -2.74 13.07
CA PHE A 307 11.64 -1.50 12.52
C PHE A 307 13.11 -1.75 12.22
N VAL A 308 13.46 -1.62 10.95
CA VAL A 308 14.85 -1.74 10.48
C VAL A 308 15.27 -0.39 9.92
N SER A 309 16.30 0.21 10.49
CA SER A 309 16.82 1.52 10.11
C SER A 309 18.35 1.47 9.91
N PRO A 310 18.92 2.32 9.03
CA PRO A 310 20.36 2.39 8.85
C PRO A 310 21.10 2.74 10.15
N GLY A 311 22.15 1.99 10.48
CA GLY A 311 23.03 2.25 11.61
C GLY A 311 22.37 2.11 13.00
N ARG A 312 21.22 1.44 13.10
CA ARG A 312 20.52 1.16 14.35
C ARG A 312 20.23 -0.33 14.49
N ASP A 313 20.12 -0.79 15.74
CA ASP A 313 19.64 -2.13 16.02
C ASP A 313 18.17 -2.30 15.60
N ASP A 314 17.81 -3.51 15.22
CA ASP A 314 16.44 -3.83 14.83
C ASP A 314 15.51 -3.70 16.05
N ASN A 315 14.43 -2.95 15.91
CA ASN A 315 13.49 -2.70 17.02
C ASN A 315 12.15 -3.40 16.76
N TRP A 316 11.75 -4.32 17.63
CA TRP A 316 10.48 -5.03 17.52
C TRP A 316 9.38 -4.28 18.26
N VAL A 317 8.34 -3.86 17.54
CA VAL A 317 7.15 -3.21 18.10
C VAL A 317 6.05 -4.25 18.21
N ARG A 318 5.51 -4.44 19.43
CA ARG A 318 4.55 -5.50 19.74
C ARG A 318 3.35 -4.99 20.49
N VAL A 319 2.19 -5.56 20.19
CA VAL A 319 0.97 -5.38 21.00
C VAL A 319 1.28 -5.85 22.43
N PRO A 320 0.96 -5.05 23.47
CA PRO A 320 1.18 -5.44 24.85
C PRO A 320 0.29 -6.63 25.23
N ARG A 321 0.81 -7.49 26.08
CA ARG A 321 0.09 -8.65 26.62
C ARG A 321 0.28 -8.70 28.13
N GLU A 322 -0.77 -9.07 28.86
CA GLU A 322 -0.68 -9.33 30.29
C GLU A 322 0.32 -10.47 30.55
N GLY A 323 1.32 -10.23 31.40
CA GLY A 323 2.42 -11.15 31.65
C GLY A 323 3.59 -11.07 30.64
N GLY A 324 3.53 -10.16 29.65
CA GLY A 324 4.59 -9.97 28.66
C GLY A 324 4.64 -11.07 27.59
N TRP A 325 5.73 -11.08 26.81
CA TRP A 325 5.95 -12.11 25.77
C TRP A 325 6.98 -13.17 26.21
N GLY A 326 7.53 -13.05 27.42
CA GLY A 326 8.45 -14.04 28.01
C GLY A 326 9.67 -14.29 27.11
N GLU A 327 10.01 -15.56 26.88
CA GLU A 327 11.12 -15.94 25.99
C GLU A 327 10.94 -15.46 24.54
N ALA A 328 9.69 -15.20 24.12
CA ALA A 328 9.43 -14.69 22.78
C ALA A 328 9.90 -13.24 22.61
N GLU A 329 10.24 -12.50 23.68
CA GLU A 329 10.83 -11.15 23.61
C GLU A 329 12.13 -11.07 22.79
N LEU A 330 12.86 -12.18 22.68
CA LEU A 330 14.17 -12.24 22.04
C LEU A 330 14.15 -12.75 20.58
N ARG A 331 12.96 -13.06 20.04
CA ARG A 331 12.82 -13.63 18.69
C ARG A 331 11.49 -13.23 18.04
N PRO A 332 11.31 -13.34 16.71
CA PRO A 332 10.00 -13.17 16.09
C PRO A 332 8.93 -14.07 16.73
N LEU A 333 7.71 -13.56 16.85
CA LEU A 333 6.56 -14.32 17.33
C LEU A 333 6.20 -15.42 16.34
N ARG A 334 5.73 -16.56 16.87
CA ARG A 334 5.23 -17.65 16.05
C ARG A 334 3.71 -17.67 16.07
N ALA A 335 3.11 -18.09 14.95
CA ALA A 335 1.66 -18.05 14.76
C ALA A 335 0.89 -18.91 15.77
N ASP A 336 1.49 -20.03 16.19
CA ASP A 336 0.96 -20.98 17.17
C ASP A 336 1.00 -20.48 18.62
N GLU A 337 1.75 -19.41 18.90
CA GLU A 337 1.89 -18.80 20.23
C GLU A 337 0.91 -17.63 20.45
N LEU A 338 0.20 -17.24 19.39
CA LEU A 338 -0.72 -16.11 19.40
C LEU A 338 -2.08 -16.49 20.00
N PRO A 339 -2.75 -15.56 20.69
CA PRO A 339 -4.16 -15.71 21.04
C PRO A 339 -5.03 -15.99 19.80
N ARG A 340 -6.13 -16.72 20.01
CA ARG A 340 -7.08 -17.04 18.92
C ARG A 340 -7.84 -15.81 18.42
N GLU A 341 -8.08 -14.86 19.31
CA GLU A 341 -8.77 -13.61 19.01
C GLU A 341 -7.80 -12.59 18.43
N ASP A 342 -8.35 -11.59 17.72
CA ASP A 342 -7.55 -10.44 17.29
C ASP A 342 -7.10 -9.60 18.50
N PRO A 343 -5.98 -8.88 18.40
CA PRO A 343 -5.50 -8.05 19.49
C PRO A 343 -6.50 -6.94 19.83
N GLY A 344 -6.70 -6.68 21.13
CA GLY A 344 -7.59 -5.61 21.60
C GLY A 344 -7.06 -4.19 21.30
N VAL A 345 -5.82 -4.07 20.85
CA VAL A 345 -5.20 -2.82 20.40
C VAL A 345 -4.67 -3.01 18.99
N GLU A 346 -4.95 -2.02 18.14
CA GLU A 346 -4.40 -1.96 16.78
C GLU A 346 -2.90 -1.63 16.86
N ILE A 347 -2.06 -2.47 16.25
CA ILE A 347 -0.60 -2.28 16.24
C ILE A 347 -0.19 -0.93 15.64
N GLU A 348 -1.00 -0.34 14.76
CA GLU A 348 -0.79 1.00 14.20
C GLU A 348 -0.76 2.10 15.27
N GLY A 349 -1.50 1.92 16.37
CA GLY A 349 -1.44 2.79 17.54
C GLY A 349 -0.07 2.80 18.23
N LEU A 350 0.79 1.82 17.95
CA LEU A 350 2.19 1.77 18.37
C LEU A 350 3.16 2.17 17.25
N ILE A 351 2.86 1.78 16.01
CA ILE A 351 3.69 2.09 14.84
C ILE A 351 3.74 3.61 14.62
N ILE A 352 2.61 4.30 14.63
CA ILE A 352 2.57 5.73 14.26
C ILE A 352 3.32 6.62 15.25
N PRO A 353 3.19 6.46 16.58
CA PRO A 353 4.05 7.18 17.52
C PRO A 353 5.55 6.95 17.29
N ALA A 354 5.97 5.70 17.05
CA ALA A 354 7.37 5.37 16.78
C ALA A 354 7.87 5.97 15.46
N VAL A 355 7.07 5.92 14.39
CA VAL A 355 7.40 6.58 13.11
C VAL A 355 7.48 8.10 13.28
N LYS A 356 6.57 8.70 14.04
CA LYS A 356 6.60 10.13 14.34
C LYS A 356 7.89 10.54 15.05
N GLU A 357 8.34 9.75 16.03
CA GLU A 357 9.59 10.02 16.73
C GLU A 357 10.80 9.98 15.77
N LEU A 358 10.86 8.98 14.89
CA LEU A 358 11.90 8.91 13.86
C LEU A 358 11.83 10.10 12.89
N HIS A 359 10.62 10.53 12.53
CA HIS A 359 10.44 11.73 11.70
C HIS A 359 10.84 13.02 12.45
N ASP A 360 10.58 13.12 13.76
CA ASP A 360 11.08 14.21 14.60
C ASP A 360 12.61 14.28 14.58
N GLN A 361 13.28 13.12 14.64
CA GLN A 361 14.74 13.02 14.55
C GLN A 361 15.26 13.39 13.15
N HIS A 362 14.59 12.94 12.09
CA HIS A 362 14.91 13.30 10.70
C HIS A 362 14.88 14.81 10.47
N ILE A 363 13.78 15.47 10.89
CA ILE A 363 13.61 16.93 10.78
C ILE A 363 14.70 17.68 11.57
N LYS A 364 15.08 17.18 12.75
CA LYS A 364 16.16 17.78 13.55
C LYS A 364 17.55 17.57 12.93
N GLY A 365 17.78 16.43 12.29
CA GLY A 365 19.04 16.08 11.64
C GLY A 365 19.38 17.00 10.46
N LEU A 366 18.38 17.40 9.69
CA LEU A 366 18.55 18.27 8.50
C LEU A 366 18.60 19.78 8.82
N LYS A 367 18.32 20.16 10.08
CA LYS A 367 18.43 21.56 10.54
C LYS A 367 19.81 21.91 11.10
N LYS A 368 20.69 20.91 11.27
CA LYS A 368 22.10 21.08 11.63
C LYS A 368 22.92 21.15 10.35
#